data_AF-A0A7C4JPP4-F1
#
_entry.id   AF-A0A7C4JPP4-F1
#
_cell.length_a   1.000
_cell.length_b   1.000
_cell.length_c   1.000
_cell.angle_alpha   90.00
_cell.angle_beta   90.00
_cell.angle_gamma   90.00
#
_symmetry.space_group_name_H-M   'P 1'
#
loop_
_entity.id
_entity.type
_entity.pdbx_description
1 polymer ?
#
loop_
_entity_poly.entity_id
_entity_poly.type
_entity_poly.pdbx_seq_one_letter_code
_entity_poly.pdbx_strand_id
1 'polypeptide(L)'
;MTRKTGKALQRARLQMRAAKLARIKRELAEHGVSLRPSKPPKKALKEKEEEIKKLYQELFPTEAESIEEEIEEVIEPKPKKKEKPAEETGGQQQS
;
A
#
# COMPACT_ATOMS: atom_id res chain seq x y z
N MET A 1 53.79 0.64 14.22
CA MET A 1 52.38 0.64 14.67
C MET A 1 51.51 1.30 13.61
N THR A 2 50.66 0.55 12.91
CA THR A 2 49.70 1.13 11.95
C THR A 2 48.51 1.69 12.72
N ARG A 3 48.37 3.02 12.73
CA ARG A 3 47.24 3.70 13.36
C ARG A 3 45.97 3.28 12.62
N LYS A 4 45.07 2.52 13.27
CA LYS A 4 43.78 2.16 12.68
C LYS A 4 43.04 3.46 12.34
N THR A 5 42.74 3.66 11.07
CA THR A 5 41.97 4.81 10.58
C THR A 5 40.59 4.85 11.27
N GLY A 6 39.99 6.03 11.42
CA GLY A 6 38.74 6.19 12.20
C GLY A 6 37.62 5.22 11.83
N LYS A 7 37.47 4.91 10.53
CA LYS A 7 36.49 3.92 10.02
C LYS A 7 36.81 2.49 10.47
N ALA A 8 38.09 2.10 10.48
CA ALA A 8 38.50 0.77 10.95
C ALA A 8 38.32 0.62 12.47
N LEU A 9 38.60 1.68 13.23
CA LEU A 9 38.35 1.71 14.67
C LEU A 9 36.85 1.62 14.99
N GLN A 10 36.00 2.32 14.23
CA GLN A 10 34.56 2.25 14.38
C GLN A 10 34.01 0.85 14.09
N ARG A 11 34.47 0.20 13.01
CA ARG A 11 34.11 -1.20 12.69
C ARG A 11 34.54 -2.15 13.81
N ALA A 12 35.75 -2.01 14.35
CA ALA A 12 36.22 -2.84 15.46
C ALA A 12 35.33 -2.67 16.71
N ARG A 13 34.95 -1.44 17.05
CA ARG A 13 34.02 -1.18 18.17
C ARG A 13 32.65 -1.81 17.95
N LEU A 14 32.11 -1.74 16.73
CA LEU A 14 30.84 -2.37 16.39
C LEU A 14 30.91 -3.89 16.52
N GLN A 15 32.00 -4.51 16.04
CA GLN A 15 32.23 -5.95 16.19
C GLN A 15 32.32 -6.37 17.66
N MET A 16 33.03 -5.61 18.50
CA MET A 16 33.10 -5.88 19.94
C MET A 16 31.73 -5.78 20.61
N ARG A 17 30.94 -4.75 20.27
CA ARG A 17 29.56 -4.60 20.78
C ARG A 17 28.67 -5.77 20.34
N ALA A 18 28.75 -6.16 19.07
CA ALA A 18 28.00 -7.29 18.54
C ALA A 18 28.37 -8.61 19.23
N ALA A 19 29.67 -8.86 19.43
CA ALA A 19 30.15 -10.05 20.13
C ALA A 19 29.68 -10.08 21.60
N LYS A 20 29.70 -8.94 22.30
CA LYS A 20 29.18 -8.82 23.67
C LYS A 20 27.69 -9.13 23.73
N LEU A 21 26.90 -8.55 22.82
CA LEU A 21 25.47 -8.83 22.74
C LEU A 21 25.18 -10.30 22.40
N ALA A 22 25.99 -10.93 21.55
CA ALA A 22 25.83 -12.34 21.21
C ALA A 22 26.08 -13.25 22.42
N ARG A 23 27.06 -12.95 23.26
CA ARG A 23 27.32 -13.68 24.53
C ARG A 23 26.14 -13.57 25.49
N ILE A 24 25.69 -12.35 25.77
CA ILE A 24 24.53 -12.09 26.65
C ILE A 24 23.28 -12.81 26.14
N LYS A 25 23.03 -12.80 24.83
CA LYS A 25 21.89 -13.53 24.24
C LYS A 25 21.97 -15.04 24.44
N ARG A 26 23.18 -15.63 24.47
CA ARG A 26 23.36 -17.06 24.73
C ARG A 26 23.12 -17.38 26.20
N GLU A 27 23.71 -16.60 27.10
CA GLU A 27 23.49 -16.73 28.56
C GLU A 27 21.99 -16.64 28.90
N LEU A 28 21.29 -15.66 28.34
CA LEU A 28 19.84 -15.55 28.55
C LEU A 28 19.07 -16.74 27.98
N ALA A 29 19.47 -17.26 26.82
CA ALA A 29 18.83 -18.43 26.21
C ALA A 29 19.05 -19.71 27.03
N GLU A 30 20.21 -19.88 27.67
CA GLU A 30 20.49 -20.97 28.62
C GLU A 30 19.54 -20.92 29.83
N HIS A 31 19.14 -19.71 30.25
CA HIS A 31 18.12 -19.50 31.28
C HIS A 31 16.68 -19.48 30.74
N GLY A 32 16.46 -19.81 29.46
CA GLY A 32 15.13 -19.82 28.84
C GLY A 32 14.54 -18.43 28.58
N VAL A 33 15.32 -17.36 28.73
CA VAL A 33 14.91 -15.96 28.51
C VAL A 33 15.33 -15.49 27.12
N SER A 34 14.39 -14.97 26.34
CA SER A 34 14.66 -14.39 25.03
C SER A 34 14.53 -12.87 25.07
N LEU A 35 15.55 -12.15 24.59
CA LEU A 35 15.47 -10.70 24.35
C LEU A 35 14.64 -10.34 23.10
N ARG A 36 14.27 -11.32 22.28
CA ARG A 36 13.37 -11.06 21.14
C ARG A 36 11.94 -10.93 21.67
N PRO A 37 11.20 -9.91 21.22
CA PRO A 37 9.77 -9.87 21.47
C PRO A 37 9.14 -11.15 20.95
N SER A 38 8.21 -11.72 21.71
CA SER A 38 7.46 -12.89 21.27
C SER A 38 6.68 -12.53 20.00
N LYS A 39 6.62 -13.46 19.05
CA LYS A 39 5.71 -13.30 17.93
C LYS A 39 4.27 -13.31 18.47
N PRO A 40 3.43 -12.34 18.09
CA PRO A 40 2.03 -12.35 18.50
C PRO A 40 1.33 -13.60 17.94
N PRO A 41 0.33 -14.15 18.65
CA PRO A 41 -0.45 -15.27 18.16
C PRO A 41 -1.24 -14.87 16.90
N LYS A 42 -1.52 -15.84 16.02
CA LYS A 42 -2.27 -15.61 14.77
C LYS A 42 -3.62 -14.94 14.99
N LYS A 43 -4.28 -15.23 16.12
CA LYS A 43 -5.56 -14.60 16.49
C LYS A 43 -5.42 -13.09 16.73
N ALA A 44 -4.44 -12.68 17.53
CA ALA A 44 -4.17 -11.26 17.78
C ALA A 44 -3.78 -10.49 16.52
N LEU A 45 -3.11 -11.14 15.56
CA LEU A 45 -2.83 -10.55 14.25
C LEU A 45 -4.12 -10.29 13.47
N LYS A 46 -5.03 -11.26 13.41
CA LYS A 46 -6.34 -11.10 12.74
C LYS A 46 -7.20 -10.01 13.36
N GLU A 47 -7.27 -9.96 14.70
CA GLU A 47 -8.00 -8.92 15.43
C GLU A 47 -7.46 -7.52 15.09
N LYS A 48 -6.13 -7.38 15.03
CA LYS A 48 -5.49 -6.12 14.64
C LYS A 48 -5.71 -5.78 13.16
N GLU A 49 -5.71 -6.76 12.28
CA GLU A 49 -6.05 -6.56 10.86
C GLU A 49 -7.48 -6.07 10.68
N GLU A 50 -8.44 -6.61 11.43
CA GLU A 50 -9.84 -6.17 11.42
C GLU A 50 -10.00 -4.76 11.99
N GLU A 51 -9.31 -4.45 13.09
CA GLU A 51 -9.28 -3.11 13.68
C GLU A 51 -8.73 -2.08 12.69
N ILE A 52 -7.64 -2.41 11.99
CA ILE A 52 -7.08 -1.56 10.95
C ILE A 52 -8.09 -1.33 9.82
N LYS A 53 -8.77 -2.39 9.35
CA LYS A 53 -9.80 -2.24 8.30
C LYS A 53 -10.93 -1.32 8.72
N LYS A 54 -11.40 -1.42 9.97
CA LYS A 54 -12.43 -0.53 10.52
C LYS A 54 -11.94 0.92 10.58
N LEU A 55 -10.74 1.15 11.11
CA LEU A 55 -10.14 2.49 11.14
C LEU A 55 -10.01 3.09 9.74
N TYR A 56 -9.63 2.29 8.73
CA TYR A 56 -9.61 2.76 7.35
C TYR A 56 -10.99 3.16 6.84
N GLN A 57 -12.04 2.41 7.17
CA GLN A 57 -13.42 2.75 6.80
C GLN A 57 -13.93 3.99 7.53
N GLU A 58 -13.51 4.21 8.77
CA GLU A 58 -13.86 5.41 9.55
C GLU A 58 -13.12 6.66 9.08
N LEU A 59 -11.85 6.53 8.69
CA LEU A 59 -11.01 7.63 8.24
C LEU A 59 -11.27 8.01 6.78
N PHE A 60 -11.62 7.02 5.96
CA PHE A 60 -12.01 7.18 4.58
C PHE A 60 -13.40 6.56 4.41
N PRO A 61 -14.45 7.18 4.98
CA PRO A 61 -15.80 6.82 4.63
C PRO A 61 -15.85 7.00 3.12
N THR A 62 -16.01 5.90 2.41
CA THR A 62 -16.02 5.94 0.95
C THR A 62 -17.03 7.00 0.55
N GLU A 63 -16.59 7.92 -0.31
CA GLU A 63 -17.40 8.70 -1.25
C GLU A 63 -18.28 7.78 -2.14
N ALA A 64 -18.61 6.56 -1.71
CA ALA A 64 -19.42 5.58 -2.43
C ALA A 64 -20.87 6.05 -2.55
N GLU A 65 -21.39 6.81 -1.58
CA GLU A 65 -22.71 7.44 -1.73
C GLU A 65 -22.69 8.55 -2.79
N SER A 66 -21.57 9.28 -2.96
CA SER A 66 -21.45 10.34 -3.98
C SER A 66 -21.04 9.83 -5.37
N ILE A 67 -20.37 8.68 -5.47
CA ILE A 67 -19.91 8.11 -6.75
C ILE A 67 -21.02 7.29 -7.41
N GLU A 68 -21.90 6.64 -6.64
CA GLU A 68 -23.07 5.95 -7.21
C GLU A 68 -24.06 6.94 -7.87
N GLU A 69 -24.23 8.15 -7.31
CA GLU A 69 -25.03 9.23 -7.91
C GLU A 69 -24.44 9.74 -9.24
N GLU A 70 -23.12 9.88 -9.35
CA GLU A 70 -22.47 10.33 -10.60
C GLU A 70 -22.51 9.28 -11.72
N ILE A 71 -22.62 7.98 -11.39
CA ILE A 71 -22.65 6.89 -12.38
C ILE A 71 -24.06 6.72 -12.98
N GLU A 72 -25.14 6.97 -12.24
CA GLU A 72 -26.50 6.89 -12.77
C GLU A 72 -26.81 7.99 -13.80
N GLU A 73 -26.30 9.22 -13.63
CA GLU A 73 -26.51 10.31 -14.60
C GLU A 73 -25.84 10.07 -15.97
N VAL A 74 -24.79 9.26 -16.02
CA VAL A 74 -24.03 9.00 -17.27
C VAL A 74 -24.67 7.88 -18.12
N ILE A 75 -25.54 7.04 -17.54
CA ILE A 75 -26.08 5.83 -18.18
C ILE A 75 -27.39 6.07 -18.96
N GLU A 76 -28.02 7.26 -18.88
CA GLU A 76 -29.13 7.65 -19.78
C GLU A 76 -28.66 8.49 -20.99
N PRO A 77 -28.17 7.89 -22.10
CA PRO A 77 -28.05 8.62 -23.35
C PRO A 77 -29.45 8.87 -23.92
N LYS A 78 -29.95 10.11 -23.80
CA LYS A 78 -31.15 10.59 -24.52
C LYS A 78 -31.05 10.22 -26.01
N PRO A 79 -32.07 9.58 -26.61
CA PRO A 79 -32.03 9.20 -28.02
C PRO A 79 -32.03 10.46 -28.90
N LYS A 80 -30.95 10.64 -29.68
CA LYS A 80 -30.87 11.65 -30.73
C LYS A 80 -31.97 11.38 -31.77
N LYS A 81 -32.97 12.26 -31.82
CA LYS A 81 -33.97 12.29 -32.90
C LYS A 81 -33.25 12.45 -34.24
N LYS A 82 -33.58 11.58 -35.19
CA LYS A 82 -33.17 11.67 -36.60
C LYS A 82 -33.89 12.85 -37.24
N GLU A 83 -33.18 13.89 -37.64
CA GLU A 83 -33.66 14.85 -38.63
C GLU A 83 -33.11 14.45 -40.00
N LYS A 84 -34.01 14.08 -40.92
CA LYS A 84 -33.71 13.96 -42.35
C LYS A 84 -33.62 15.36 -42.95
N PRO A 85 -32.71 15.62 -43.91
CA PRO A 85 -33.00 16.58 -44.96
C PRO A 85 -33.43 15.86 -46.24
N ALA A 86 -34.37 16.51 -46.90
CA ALA A 86 -35.11 16.07 -48.06
C ALA A 86 -34.27 16.08 -49.36
N GLU A 87 -34.74 15.29 -50.32
CA GLU A 87 -34.38 15.32 -51.73
C GLU A 87 -34.64 16.71 -52.35
N GLU A 88 -33.74 17.16 -53.22
CA GLU A 88 -34.02 17.85 -54.50
C GLU A 88 -32.65 18.21 -55.14
N THR A 89 -32.16 17.40 -56.08
CA THR A 89 -32.30 17.47 -57.55
C THR A 89 -31.29 18.37 -58.27
N GLY A 90 -30.68 17.79 -59.30
CA GLY A 90 -29.93 18.45 -60.38
C GLY A 90 -28.42 18.19 -60.29
N GLY A 91 -27.74 17.51 -61.20
CA GLY A 91 -28.07 17.04 -62.54
C GLY A 91 -26.81 17.11 -63.40
N GLN A 92 -26.56 16.04 -64.17
CA GLN A 92 -25.70 15.96 -65.38
C GLN A 92 -24.18 16.16 -65.21
N GLN A 93 -23.36 15.12 -65.37
CA GLN A 93 -22.92 14.43 -66.61
C GLN A 93 -21.90 15.21 -67.46
N GLN A 94 -20.71 14.59 -67.56
CA GLN A 94 -19.82 14.45 -68.72
C GLN A 94 -19.26 15.72 -69.40
N SER A 95 -17.92 15.83 -69.42
CA SER A 95 -17.10 15.82 -70.63
C SER A 95 -15.67 15.41 -70.27
#